data_AF-A0A4R5YBC0-F1
#
_entry.id   AF-A0A4R5YBC0-F1
#
_cell.length_a   1.000
_cell.length_b   1.000
_cell.length_c   1.000
_cell.angle_alpha   90.00
_cell.angle_beta   90.00
_cell.angle_gamma   90.00
#
_symmetry.space_group_name_H-M   'P 1'
#
loop_
_entity.id
_entity.type
_entity.pdbx_description
1 polymer ?
#
loop_
_entity_poly.entity_id
_entity_poly.type
_entity_poly.pdbx_seq_one_letter_code
_entity_poly.pdbx_strand_id
1 'polypeptide(L)'
;MKKTLALVAAAGLAALTACSVSAPAPAGQAPSESVAPASGGTEPAPSAPSGATASGAREACERFNSLFAEYAAVRADDPGGYEDIYLQAEDAKDAVAGDLRGLFAALSLLAIDHSSAAEAGGAPAQESRDAVRDAVFANSGTCTAEGVTLRL
;
A
#
# COMPACT_ATOMS: atom_id res chain seq x y z
N MET A 1 -36.91 -11.14 26.13
CA MET A 1 -38.16 -10.52 25.61
C MET A 1 -37.75 -9.66 24.40
N LYS A 2 -38.08 -10.06 23.16
CA LYS A 2 -38.90 -9.29 22.17
C LYS A 2 -38.71 -7.77 22.28
N LYS A 3 -38.28 -6.97 21.30
CA LYS A 3 -38.46 -6.85 19.83
C LYS A 3 -37.64 -5.56 19.47
N THR A 4 -37.13 -5.23 18.28
CA THR A 4 -37.74 -5.09 16.95
C THR A 4 -36.64 -4.66 15.97
N LEU A 5 -36.70 -5.17 14.74
CA LEU A 5 -35.99 -4.71 13.55
C LEU A 5 -36.57 -3.39 13.05
N ALA A 6 -35.74 -2.52 12.46
CA ALA A 6 -36.20 -1.45 11.56
C ALA A 6 -35.22 -1.30 10.38
N LEU A 7 -35.70 -1.75 9.22
CA LEU A 7 -35.08 -1.71 7.92
C LEU A 7 -35.50 -0.39 7.25
N VAL A 8 -34.54 0.48 6.90
CA VAL A 8 -34.80 1.68 6.12
C VAL A 8 -34.22 1.47 4.72
N ALA A 9 -35.13 1.26 3.78
CA ALA A 9 -34.86 1.31 2.35
C ALA A 9 -34.88 2.78 1.91
N ALA A 10 -33.74 3.28 1.40
CA ALA A 10 -33.68 4.54 0.67
C ALA A 10 -33.56 4.22 -0.82
N ALA A 11 -34.57 4.67 -1.57
CA ALA A 11 -34.65 4.57 -3.00
C ALA A 11 -33.89 5.73 -3.67
N GLY A 12 -33.18 5.42 -4.76
CA GLY A 12 -33.30 6.19 -5.99
C GLY A 12 -32.15 7.12 -6.39
N LEU A 13 -31.90 7.07 -7.70
CA LEU A 13 -31.23 8.04 -8.58
C LEU A 13 -29.71 7.96 -8.70
N ALA A 14 -29.23 7.34 -9.78
CA ALA A 14 -28.70 8.09 -10.93
C ALA A 14 -28.30 7.12 -12.04
N ALA A 15 -28.95 7.26 -13.20
CA ALA A 15 -28.52 6.64 -14.43
C ALA A 15 -27.18 7.25 -14.86
N LEU A 16 -26.11 6.45 -14.87
CA LEU A 16 -24.86 6.81 -15.52
C LEU A 16 -24.91 6.30 -16.96
N THR A 17 -25.19 7.25 -17.82
CA THR A 17 -25.11 7.16 -19.27
C THR A 17 -23.73 6.70 -19.73
N ALA A 18 -23.78 5.79 -20.70
CA ALA A 18 -22.72 5.28 -21.57
C ALA A 18 -21.54 6.25 -21.82
N CYS A 19 -20.33 5.77 -21.58
CA CYS A 19 -19.17 6.12 -22.37
C CYS A 19 -18.86 4.94 -23.29
N SER A 20 -19.45 4.99 -24.48
CA SER A 20 -19.12 4.17 -25.63
C SER A 20 -17.63 4.32 -25.96
N VAL A 21 -16.83 3.28 -25.71
CA VAL A 21 -15.49 3.20 -26.29
C VAL A 21 -15.64 2.84 -27.76
N SER A 22 -15.28 3.79 -28.62
CA SER A 22 -15.10 3.58 -30.06
C SER A 22 -14.11 2.44 -30.28
N ALA A 23 -14.60 1.32 -30.80
CA ALA A 23 -13.77 0.31 -31.44
C ALA A 23 -13.33 0.85 -32.81
N PRO A 24 -12.03 0.95 -33.12
CA PRO A 24 -11.59 1.17 -34.50
C PRO A 24 -11.88 -0.09 -35.33
N ALA A 25 -12.43 0.14 -36.53
CA ALA A 25 -12.83 -0.89 -37.48
C ALA A 25 -11.68 -1.82 -37.89
N PRO A 26 -11.94 -3.12 -38.17
CA PRO A 26 -10.99 -3.96 -38.86
C PRO A 26 -10.88 -3.52 -40.32
N ALA A 27 -9.79 -2.86 -40.66
CA ALA A 27 -9.43 -2.62 -42.05
C ALA A 27 -9.08 -3.97 -42.72
N GLY A 28 -9.60 -4.13 -43.93
CA GLY A 28 -9.63 -5.36 -44.69
C GLY A 28 -8.27 -5.96 -45.04
N GLN A 29 -8.34 -7.25 -45.33
CA GLN A 29 -7.29 -8.09 -45.88
C GLN A 29 -6.85 -7.59 -47.26
N ALA A 30 -5.52 -7.54 -47.47
CA ALA A 30 -4.88 -7.92 -48.73
C ALA A 30 -3.42 -8.37 -48.45
N PRO A 31 -2.87 -9.34 -49.19
CA PRO A 31 -1.71 -10.12 -48.79
C PRO A 31 -0.39 -9.57 -49.34
N SER A 32 0.72 -9.77 -48.61
CA SER A 32 1.97 -10.37 -49.11
C SER A 32 3.16 -10.18 -48.18
N GLU A 33 3.97 -11.24 -48.11
CA GLU A 33 5.44 -11.28 -47.94
C GLU A 33 6.08 -11.09 -46.55
N SER A 34 6.32 -12.25 -45.90
CA SER A 34 7.62 -12.74 -45.38
C SER A 34 8.65 -11.72 -44.83
N VAL A 35 8.80 -11.64 -43.50
CA VAL A 35 10.10 -11.50 -42.80
C VAL A 35 10.04 -12.23 -41.44
N ALA A 36 11.11 -12.95 -41.09
CA ALA A 36 11.33 -13.72 -39.87
C ALA A 36 11.56 -12.81 -38.61
N PRO A 37 11.69 -13.36 -37.37
CA PRO A 37 11.20 -12.72 -36.15
C PRO A 37 12.14 -11.67 -35.57
N ALA A 38 11.57 -10.58 -35.05
CA ALA A 38 12.24 -9.68 -34.12
C ALA A 38 11.65 -9.89 -32.72
N SER A 39 12.37 -10.63 -31.88
CA SER A 39 12.17 -10.60 -30.43
C SER A 39 12.53 -9.21 -29.94
N GLY A 40 11.52 -8.41 -29.61
CA GLY A 40 11.67 -7.05 -29.09
C GLY A 40 10.61 -6.81 -28.02
N GLY A 41 10.69 -7.54 -26.91
CA GLY A 41 9.95 -7.20 -25.70
C GLY A 41 10.45 -5.86 -25.19
N THR A 42 9.66 -4.80 -25.37
CA THR A 42 9.86 -3.56 -24.62
C THR A 42 9.25 -3.78 -23.25
N GLU A 43 10.08 -4.23 -22.32
CA GLU A 43 9.77 -4.18 -20.89
C GLU A 43 9.81 -2.69 -20.46
N PRO A 44 8.76 -2.15 -19.81
CA PRO A 44 8.86 -0.82 -19.24
C PRO A 44 9.91 -0.86 -18.13
N ALA A 45 10.97 -0.08 -18.29
CA ALA A 45 12.01 0.04 -17.28
C ALA A 45 11.38 0.50 -15.94
N PRO A 46 11.72 -0.12 -14.80
CA PRO A 46 11.32 0.41 -13.51
C PRO A 46 11.92 1.82 -13.38
N SER A 47 11.06 2.79 -13.06
CA SER A 47 11.50 4.15 -12.74
C SER A 47 12.46 4.07 -11.56
N ALA A 48 13.70 4.53 -11.76
CA ALA A 48 14.68 4.57 -10.68
C ALA A 48 14.14 5.46 -9.55
N PRO A 49 14.12 4.99 -8.29
CA PRO A 49 13.71 5.83 -7.17
C PRO A 49 14.64 7.04 -7.11
N SER A 50 14.05 8.23 -7.23
CA SER A 50 14.78 9.48 -7.06
C SER A 50 15.32 9.53 -5.63
N GLY A 51 16.64 9.52 -5.53
CA GLY A 51 17.39 9.12 -4.35
C GLY A 51 17.06 9.93 -3.11
N ALA A 52 16.56 9.22 -2.09
CA ALA A 52 17.04 9.48 -0.74
C ALA A 52 18.58 9.33 -0.78
N THR A 53 19.31 10.30 -0.21
CA THR A 53 20.75 10.13 0.03
C THR A 53 20.96 8.80 0.74
N ALA A 54 21.93 7.98 0.32
CA ALA A 54 22.15 6.62 0.83
C ALA A 54 22.06 6.50 2.36
N SER A 55 22.63 7.48 3.09
CA SER A 55 22.53 7.56 4.56
C SER A 55 21.09 7.65 5.09
N GLY A 56 20.22 8.41 4.42
CA GLY A 56 18.82 8.61 4.83
C GLY A 56 17.93 7.40 4.50
N ALA A 57 18.23 6.66 3.43
CA ALA A 57 17.51 5.43 3.13
C ALA A 57 17.78 4.34 4.17
N ARG A 58 19.05 4.19 4.56
CA ARG A 58 19.44 3.27 5.64
C ARG A 58 18.71 3.58 6.95
N GLU A 59 18.79 4.83 7.41
CA GLU A 59 18.16 5.29 8.65
C GLU A 59 16.63 5.09 8.62
N ALA A 60 15.99 5.38 7.48
CA ALA A 60 14.57 5.14 7.30
C ALA A 60 14.21 3.65 7.41
N CYS A 61 14.95 2.76 6.74
CA CYS A 61 14.69 1.32 6.79
C CYS A 61 14.91 0.73 8.20
N GLU A 62 15.96 1.18 8.90
CA GLU A 62 16.20 0.79 10.30
C GLU A 62 15.08 1.32 11.22
N ARG A 63 14.65 2.58 11.03
CA ARG A 63 13.54 3.18 11.79
C ARG A 63 12.23 2.42 11.57
N PHE A 64 11.93 2.01 10.34
CA PHE A 64 10.75 1.18 10.06
C PHE A 64 10.80 -0.14 10.84
N ASN A 65 11.94 -0.85 10.83
CA ASN A 65 12.09 -2.10 11.58
C ASN A 65 11.87 -1.90 13.09
N SER A 66 12.41 -0.82 13.65
CA SER A 66 12.17 -0.47 15.05
C SER A 66 10.69 -0.22 15.32
N LEU A 67 10.04 0.62 14.53
CA LEU A 67 8.61 0.93 14.71
C LEU A 67 7.70 -0.29 14.52
N PHE A 68 8.01 -1.16 13.58
CA PHE A 68 7.24 -2.38 13.38
C PHE A 68 7.42 -3.36 14.57
N ALA A 69 8.62 -3.45 15.14
CA ALA A 69 8.85 -4.23 16.34
C ALA A 69 8.12 -3.65 17.57
N GLU A 70 8.11 -2.32 17.71
CA GLU A 70 7.34 -1.63 18.75
C GLU A 70 5.84 -1.89 18.58
N TYR A 71 5.31 -1.76 17.36
CA TYR A 71 3.94 -2.12 17.00
C TYR A 71 3.58 -3.56 17.40
N ALA A 72 4.45 -4.53 17.09
CA ALA A 72 4.22 -5.92 17.43
C ALA A 72 4.29 -6.20 18.95
N ALA A 73 4.93 -5.31 19.71
CA ALA A 73 5.04 -5.40 21.17
C ALA A 73 3.89 -4.69 21.91
N VAL A 74 3.08 -3.87 21.22
CA VAL A 74 1.88 -3.25 21.79
C VAL A 74 0.90 -4.35 22.21
N ARG A 75 0.31 -4.19 23.39
CA ARG A 75 -0.72 -5.12 23.88
C ARG A 75 -1.98 -5.00 23.03
N ALA A 76 -2.61 -6.13 22.74
CA ALA A 76 -3.84 -6.16 21.93
C ALA A 76 -5.02 -5.36 22.51
N ASP A 77 -5.02 -5.10 23.82
CA ASP A 77 -6.03 -4.32 24.54
C ASP A 77 -5.61 -2.87 24.80
N ASP A 78 -4.57 -2.38 24.13
CA ASP A 78 -3.99 -1.05 24.30
C ASP A 78 -4.17 -0.19 23.03
N PRO A 79 -5.38 0.38 22.80
CA PRO A 79 -5.61 1.26 21.65
C PRO A 79 -4.66 2.49 21.67
N GLY A 80 -4.31 2.99 22.86
CA GLY A 80 -3.38 4.11 23.01
C GLY A 80 -1.98 3.77 22.51
N GLY A 81 -1.48 2.57 22.82
CA GLY A 81 -0.19 2.10 22.31
C GLY A 81 -0.15 2.01 20.77
N TYR A 82 -1.26 1.63 20.13
CA TYR A 82 -1.34 1.65 18.66
C TYR A 82 -1.42 3.07 18.10
N GLU A 83 -2.14 3.98 18.77
CA GLU A 83 -2.18 5.40 18.40
C GLU A 83 -0.78 6.05 18.47
N ASP A 84 0.01 5.72 19.49
CA ASP A 84 1.39 6.21 19.62
C ASP A 84 2.27 5.75 18.44
N ILE A 85 2.09 4.51 17.96
CA ILE A 85 2.77 4.04 16.75
C ILE A 85 2.29 4.79 15.51
N TYR A 86 0.98 5.06 15.39
CA TYR A 86 0.43 5.84 14.29
C TYR A 86 1.12 7.21 14.21
N LEU A 87 1.20 7.94 15.32
CA LEU A 87 1.84 9.25 15.37
C LEU A 87 3.33 9.18 15.01
N GLN A 88 4.07 8.21 15.56
CA GLN A 88 5.48 8.04 15.23
C GLN A 88 5.72 7.65 13.77
N ALA A 89 4.83 6.86 13.18
CA ALA A 89 4.89 6.51 11.76
C ALA A 89 4.54 7.70 10.86
N GLU A 90 3.60 8.57 11.25
CA GLU A 90 3.31 9.82 10.53
C GLU A 90 4.51 10.77 10.57
N ASP A 91 5.16 10.94 11.72
CA ASP A 91 6.38 11.75 11.83
C ASP A 91 7.51 11.20 10.94
N ALA A 92 7.72 9.87 10.95
CA ALA A 92 8.72 9.23 10.11
C ALA A 92 8.40 9.35 8.62
N LYS A 93 7.12 9.25 8.24
CA LYS A 93 6.63 9.45 6.87
C LYS A 93 6.96 10.86 6.38
N ASP A 94 6.76 11.89 7.20
CA ASP A 94 7.01 13.26 6.80
C ASP A 94 8.50 13.64 6.79
N ALA A 95 9.34 12.84 7.45
CA ALA A 95 10.79 12.98 7.43
C ALA A 95 11.47 12.35 6.20
N VAL A 96 10.74 11.56 5.37
CA VAL A 96 11.30 10.85 4.22
C VAL A 96 10.60 11.20 2.90
N ALA A 97 11.29 10.98 1.79
CA ALA A 97 10.77 11.20 0.44
C ALA A 97 10.68 9.90 -0.37
N GLY A 98 9.97 9.95 -1.49
CA GLY A 98 9.87 8.83 -2.44
C GLY A 98 9.16 7.61 -1.87
N ASP A 99 9.58 6.42 -2.30
CA ASP A 99 8.90 5.16 -2.00
C ASP A 99 8.95 4.78 -0.50
N LEU A 100 9.98 5.24 0.21
CA LEU A 100 10.10 5.07 1.67
C LEU A 100 9.00 5.81 2.44
N ARG A 101 8.44 6.88 1.86
CA ARG A 101 7.26 7.55 2.42
C ARG A 101 6.05 6.63 2.43
N GLY A 102 5.89 5.82 1.37
CA GLY A 102 4.83 4.80 1.28
C GLY A 102 4.96 3.71 2.34
N LEU A 103 6.20 3.36 2.71
CA LEU A 103 6.49 2.38 3.75
C LEU A 103 5.93 2.80 5.13
N PHE A 104 6.20 4.04 5.53
CA PHE A 104 5.66 4.58 6.79
C PHE A 104 4.17 4.90 6.73
N ALA A 105 3.65 5.31 5.57
CA ALA A 105 2.21 5.52 5.39
C ALA A 105 1.40 4.22 5.54
N ALA A 106 1.95 3.09 5.08
CA ALA A 106 1.31 1.80 5.28
C ALA A 106 1.30 1.39 6.76
N LEU A 107 2.39 1.64 7.49
CA LEU A 107 2.46 1.37 8.93
C LEU A 107 1.51 2.28 9.73
N SER A 108 1.43 3.57 9.39
CA SER A 108 0.52 4.49 10.06
C SER A 108 -0.94 4.06 9.87
N LEU A 109 -1.31 3.62 8.66
CA LEU A 109 -2.63 3.05 8.37
C LEU A 109 -2.91 1.78 9.20
N LEU A 110 -1.96 0.85 9.28
CA LEU A 110 -2.12 -0.36 10.11
C LEU A 110 -2.30 -0.03 11.58
N ALA A 111 -1.53 0.92 12.09
CA ALA A 111 -1.57 1.31 13.49
C ALA A 111 -2.91 1.96 13.88
N ILE A 112 -3.41 2.93 13.09
CA ILE A 112 -4.70 3.58 13.38
C ILE A 112 -5.90 2.64 13.25
N ASP A 113 -5.85 1.71 12.29
CA ASP A 113 -6.85 0.67 12.11
C ASP A 113 -6.84 -0.32 13.29
N HIS A 114 -5.66 -0.68 13.79
CA HIS A 114 -5.55 -1.52 14.98
C HIS A 114 -5.98 -0.78 16.25
N SER A 115 -5.64 0.50 16.41
CA SER A 115 -6.13 1.36 17.50
C SER A 115 -7.65 1.31 17.58
N SER A 116 -8.33 1.53 16.44
CA SER A 116 -9.79 1.46 16.32
C SER A 116 -10.36 0.07 16.63
N ALA A 117 -9.68 -0.99 16.18
CA ALA A 117 -10.12 -2.37 16.41
C ALA A 117 -9.91 -2.84 17.87
N ALA A 118 -8.84 -2.38 18.53
CA ALA A 118 -8.47 -2.76 19.88
C ALA A 118 -9.53 -2.31 20.92
N GLU A 119 -10.23 -1.19 20.68
CA GLU A 119 -11.35 -0.76 21.52
C GLU A 119 -12.47 -1.82 21.60
N ALA A 120 -12.63 -2.62 20.54
CA ALA A 120 -13.57 -3.74 20.46
C ALA A 120 -12.94 -5.11 20.75
N GLY A 121 -11.66 -5.15 21.16
CA GLY A 121 -10.87 -6.38 21.32
C GLY A 121 -10.63 -7.14 20.01
N GLY A 122 -10.68 -6.42 18.88
CA GLY A 122 -10.50 -6.96 17.54
C GLY A 122 -9.07 -6.90 17.04
N ALA A 123 -8.88 -7.38 15.81
CA ALA A 123 -7.64 -7.25 15.04
C ALA A 123 -7.86 -6.22 13.92
N PRO A 124 -6.78 -5.62 13.36
CA PRO A 124 -6.93 -4.71 12.23
C PRO A 124 -7.49 -5.43 11.01
N ALA A 125 -7.95 -4.67 10.03
CA ALA A 125 -8.36 -5.15 8.73
C ALA A 125 -7.19 -5.90 8.04
N GLN A 126 -7.55 -6.88 7.20
CA GLN A 126 -6.55 -7.64 6.44
C GLN A 126 -5.86 -6.76 5.39
N GLU A 127 -6.63 -5.84 4.82
CA GLU A 127 -6.21 -4.85 3.85
C GLU A 127 -5.09 -3.97 4.40
N SER A 128 -5.18 -3.53 5.67
CA SER A 128 -4.13 -2.75 6.34
C SER A 128 -2.85 -3.55 6.54
N ARG A 129 -2.95 -4.85 6.87
CA ARG A 129 -1.79 -5.74 6.97
C ARG A 129 -1.13 -5.99 5.62
N ASP A 130 -1.94 -6.21 4.59
CA ASP A 130 -1.44 -6.45 3.24
C ASP A 130 -0.80 -5.19 2.66
N ALA A 131 -1.32 -3.99 2.96
CA ALA A 131 -0.67 -2.73 2.61
C ALA A 131 0.76 -2.62 3.17
N VAL A 132 0.98 -3.02 4.43
CA VAL A 132 2.32 -3.06 5.02
C VAL A 132 3.22 -4.08 4.32
N ARG A 133 2.69 -5.27 4.01
CA ARG A 133 3.45 -6.31 3.29
C ARG A 133 3.86 -5.85 1.89
N ASP A 134 2.95 -5.22 1.15
CA ASP A 134 3.19 -4.70 -0.18
C ASP A 134 4.21 -3.57 -0.15
N ALA A 135 4.12 -2.67 0.84
CA ALA A 135 5.08 -1.59 1.01
C ALA A 135 6.48 -2.10 1.39
N VAL A 136 6.58 -3.12 2.23
CA VAL A 136 7.86 -3.79 2.55
C VAL A 136 8.46 -4.44 1.31
N PHE A 137 7.64 -5.13 0.52
CA PHE A 137 8.11 -5.75 -0.72
C PHE A 137 8.60 -4.71 -1.75
N ALA A 138 7.84 -3.64 -1.93
CA ALA A 138 8.22 -2.55 -2.84
C ALA A 138 9.53 -1.86 -2.45
N ASN A 139 9.83 -1.79 -1.15
CA ASN A 139 11.00 -1.09 -0.63
C ASN A 139 12.19 -2.01 -0.29
N SER A 140 12.03 -3.34 -0.41
CA SER A 140 13.07 -4.28 0.02
C SER A 140 14.37 -4.11 -0.76
N GLY A 141 14.30 -3.79 -2.06
CA GLY A 141 15.47 -3.51 -2.89
C GLY A 141 16.24 -2.29 -2.42
N THR A 142 15.52 -1.19 -2.16
CA THR A 142 16.09 0.05 -1.62
C THR A 142 16.79 -0.18 -0.28
N CYS A 143 16.14 -0.87 0.66
CA CYS A 143 16.73 -1.12 1.98
C CYS A 143 17.91 -2.10 1.92
N THR A 144 17.83 -3.15 1.11
CA THR A 144 18.92 -4.14 0.99
C THR A 144 20.15 -3.57 0.30
N ALA A 145 19.99 -2.63 -0.63
CA ALA A 145 21.11 -1.89 -1.21
C ALA A 145 21.90 -1.10 -0.15
N GLU A 146 21.22 -0.67 0.92
CA GLU A 146 21.82 0.02 2.07
C GLU A 146 22.23 -0.93 3.22
N GLY A 147 22.14 -2.25 2.99
CA GLY A 147 22.51 -3.26 3.98
C GLY A 147 21.46 -3.53 5.06
N VAL A 148 20.22 -3.06 4.88
CA VAL A 148 19.11 -3.25 5.82
C VAL A 148 18.09 -4.24 5.24
N THR A 149 17.82 -5.33 5.97
CA THR A 149 16.69 -6.21 5.66
C THR A 149 15.46 -5.74 6.42
N LEU A 150 14.39 -5.38 5.71
CA LEU A 150 13.09 -5.09 6.32
C LEU A 150 12.50 -6.34 6.97
N ARG A 151 11.85 -6.17 8.13
CA ARG A 151 11.28 -7.26 8.94
C ARG A 151 9.81 -7.01 9.23
N LEU A 152 9.03 -8.09 9.18
CA LEU A 152 7.64 -8.20 9.61
C LEU A 152 7.50 -9.38 10.57
#